data_AF-K3YCU1-F1
#
_entry.id   AF-K3YCU1-F1
#
_cell.length_a   1.000
_cell.length_b   1.000
_cell.length_c   1.000
_cell.angle_alpha   90.00
_cell.angle_beta   90.00
_cell.angle_gamma   90.00
#
_symmetry.space_group_name_H-M   'P 1'
#
loop_
_entity.id
_entity.type
_entity.pdbx_description
1 polymer ?
#
loop_
_entity_poly.entity_id
_entity_poly.type
_entity_poly.pdbx_seq_one_letter_code
_entity_poly.pdbx_strand_id
1 'polypeptide(L)'
;MGRIPTALGSRRSRIIVRISFEQCSLASKPSTLQIGRKWPELQGARDWEGLLSPLDGTLRGELLRYGEFVRAAYASFDFDGGAPSYGSCRFPSRSLLLRAGLPETGYQVTRLLHAASTPAPAWLSPCSSSYIGYIAVCDDEGEIERLGRRDVVIAYRGITTFSEWVDSFKSNLTRLPTAVARWSNAGEEEEEPMVERGFWSLFTAPGEAHSSLQQQVLDEVRRIIHEYGGESMPPRSITIAGHSLGAALAVLSVYEITCQQWSDDAPPMVTAVSFGGPRVGNAVFRRRLEESGGKVLRVVNSNDIVTKVPGFPVNDDDCCIPGGEPAKRNVARVPRWLVSKMGWGYSDVGRELRLSSQDSAPNVVAAHDLDCYLKLVAACTD
;
A
#
# COMPACT_ATOMS: atom_id res chain seq x y z
N MET A 1 -42.63 26.94 41.19
CA MET A 1 -41.70 27.41 40.15
C MET A 1 -40.33 26.80 40.41
N GLY A 2 -39.99 25.74 39.67
CA GLY A 2 -38.75 25.00 39.84
C GLY A 2 -37.55 25.78 39.29
N ARG A 3 -36.43 25.78 40.04
CA ARG A 3 -35.12 26.21 39.55
C ARG A 3 -34.31 24.97 39.22
N ILE A 4 -33.92 24.90 37.94
CA ILE A 4 -33.07 23.88 37.33
C ILE A 4 -31.63 24.10 37.81
N PRO A 5 -30.89 23.08 38.30
CA PRO A 5 -29.45 23.19 38.50
C PRO A 5 -28.73 23.05 37.16
N THR A 6 -27.85 24.00 36.87
CA THR A 6 -26.90 23.99 35.75
C THR A 6 -25.90 22.85 35.90
N ALA A 7 -25.86 21.97 34.90
CA ALA A 7 -24.95 20.84 34.85
C ALA A 7 -23.49 21.30 34.69
N LEU A 8 -22.62 20.73 35.53
CA LEU A 8 -21.17 20.81 35.41
C LEU A 8 -20.71 20.32 34.02
N GLY A 9 -19.85 21.11 33.38
CA GLY A 9 -19.19 20.75 32.13
C GLY A 9 -18.37 19.47 32.30
N SER A 10 -18.76 18.43 31.58
CA SER A 10 -18.01 17.20 31.42
C SER A 10 -16.69 17.49 30.70
N ARG A 11 -15.59 17.51 31.45
CA ARG A 11 -14.24 17.43 30.88
C ARG A 11 -14.13 16.07 30.18
N ARG A 12 -14.22 16.07 28.85
CA ARG A 12 -13.84 14.90 28.02
C ARG A 12 -12.34 14.67 28.20
N SER A 13 -12.00 13.79 29.13
CA SER A 13 -10.66 13.21 29.24
C SER A 13 -10.36 12.45 27.95
N ARG A 14 -9.53 13.04 27.07
CA ARG A 14 -8.96 12.33 25.92
C ARG A 14 -8.09 11.20 26.48
N ILE A 15 -8.57 9.97 26.38
CA ILE A 15 -7.77 8.77 26.65
C ILE A 15 -6.75 8.69 25.51
N ILE A 16 -5.53 9.17 25.78
CA ILE A 16 -4.39 8.92 24.92
C ILE A 16 -4.00 7.46 25.18
N VAL A 17 -4.40 6.56 24.28
CA VAL A 17 -3.90 5.19 24.28
C VAL A 17 -2.45 5.27 23.85
N ARG A 18 -1.53 5.29 24.82
CA ARG A 18 -0.11 4.99 24.57
C ARG A 18 -0.04 3.52 24.19
N ILE A 19 -0.03 3.23 22.90
CA ILE A 19 0.32 1.89 22.40
C ILE A 19 1.82 1.76 22.64
N SER A 20 2.19 1.06 23.72
CA SER A 20 3.54 0.56 23.88
C SER A 20 3.78 -0.45 22.76
N PHE A 21 4.59 -0.07 21.78
CA PHE A 21 5.29 -1.05 20.96
C PHE A 21 6.26 -1.78 21.88
N GLU A 22 5.79 -2.80 22.59
CA GLU A 22 6.71 -3.81 23.08
C GLU A 22 7.44 -4.35 21.85
N GLN A 23 8.78 -4.21 21.86
CA GLN A 23 9.66 -4.78 20.86
C GLN A 23 9.49 -6.31 20.92
N CYS A 24 8.53 -6.83 20.19
CA CYS A 24 8.55 -8.23 19.81
C CYS A 24 9.64 -8.36 18.72
N SER A 25 10.89 -8.47 19.16
CA SER A 25 12.04 -8.68 18.28
C SER A 25 12.00 -10.12 17.75
N LEU A 26 11.09 -10.39 16.84
CA LEU A 26 11.39 -11.34 15.78
C LEU A 26 12.14 -10.54 14.73
N ALA A 27 13.41 -10.22 15.02
CA ALA A 27 14.33 -9.90 13.94
C ALA A 27 14.36 -11.16 13.07
N SER A 28 13.57 -11.15 11.99
CA SER A 28 13.58 -12.24 11.03
C SER A 28 15.01 -12.30 10.52
N LYS A 29 15.67 -13.44 10.73
CA LYS A 29 16.99 -13.66 10.14
C LYS A 29 16.87 -13.39 8.64
N PRO A 30 17.81 -12.68 8.01
CA PRO A 30 17.78 -12.46 6.58
C PRO A 30 17.58 -13.80 5.88
N SER A 31 16.60 -13.85 4.97
CA SER A 31 16.24 -15.08 4.27
C SER A 31 17.47 -15.60 3.55
N THR A 32 17.96 -16.78 3.95
CA THR A 32 19.14 -17.42 3.33
C THR A 32 18.78 -18.14 2.03
N LEU A 33 17.53 -18.07 1.59
CA LEU A 33 17.07 -18.71 0.36
C LEU A 33 17.59 -17.95 -0.85
N GLN A 34 18.33 -18.66 -1.69
CA GLN A 34 18.81 -18.16 -2.98
C GLN A 34 17.62 -18.03 -3.93
N ILE A 35 17.27 -16.80 -4.30
CA ILE A 35 16.21 -16.53 -5.27
C ILE A 35 16.78 -16.65 -6.69
N GLY A 36 17.89 -15.96 -6.95
CA GLY A 36 18.58 -15.97 -8.24
C GLY A 36 17.61 -15.81 -9.42
N ARG A 37 17.67 -16.70 -10.40
CA ARG A 37 16.88 -16.62 -11.64
C ARG A 37 15.36 -16.73 -11.46
N LYS A 38 14.86 -17.15 -10.30
CA LYS A 38 13.41 -17.24 -10.01
C LYS A 38 12.77 -15.91 -9.64
N TRP A 39 13.58 -14.85 -9.46
CA TRP A 39 13.07 -13.56 -9.02
C TRP A 39 11.93 -12.98 -9.87
N PRO A 40 11.89 -13.13 -11.22
CA PRO A 40 10.80 -12.54 -12.00
C PRO A 40 9.46 -13.19 -11.64
N GLU A 41 9.46 -14.50 -11.36
CA GLU A 41 8.25 -15.23 -10.98
C GLU A 41 7.73 -14.78 -9.62
N LEU A 42 8.62 -14.61 -8.64
CA LEU A 42 8.27 -14.09 -7.30
C LEU A 42 7.77 -12.64 -7.34
N GLN A 43 8.17 -11.89 -8.36
CA GLN A 43 7.75 -10.51 -8.60
C GLN A 43 6.54 -10.42 -9.56
N GLY A 44 5.93 -11.55 -9.94
CA GLY A 44 4.65 -11.57 -10.63
C GLY A 44 4.71 -11.64 -12.15
N ALA A 45 5.84 -12.03 -12.75
CA ALA A 45 5.97 -12.17 -14.21
C ALA A 45 4.88 -13.08 -14.82
N ARG A 46 4.39 -14.06 -14.06
CA ARG A 46 3.27 -14.96 -14.41
C ARG A 46 2.09 -14.83 -13.45
N ASP A 47 1.85 -13.63 -12.93
CA ASP A 47 0.74 -13.32 -12.02
C ASP A 47 0.62 -14.30 -10.82
N TRP A 48 1.78 -14.73 -10.33
CA TRP A 48 1.95 -15.68 -9.23
C TRP A 48 1.18 -17.00 -9.43
N GLU A 49 0.95 -17.42 -10.68
CA GLU A 49 0.33 -18.70 -11.01
C GLU A 49 1.08 -19.85 -10.34
N GLY A 50 0.35 -20.69 -9.61
CA GLY A 50 0.92 -21.82 -8.86
C GLY A 50 1.69 -21.46 -7.58
N LEU A 51 1.81 -20.18 -7.21
CA LEU A 51 2.57 -19.74 -6.03
C LEU A 51 1.70 -19.34 -4.82
N LEU A 52 0.38 -19.21 -5.00
CA LEU A 52 -0.52 -18.67 -3.96
C LEU A 52 -1.34 -19.71 -3.21
N SER A 53 -1.50 -20.93 -3.75
CA SER A 53 -2.31 -22.00 -3.14
C SER A 53 -1.80 -23.39 -3.56
N PRO A 54 -0.98 -24.07 -2.72
CA PRO A 54 -0.42 -23.59 -1.46
C PRO A 54 0.55 -22.41 -1.67
N LEU A 55 0.79 -21.62 -0.62
CA LEU A 55 1.69 -20.47 -0.70
C LEU A 55 3.14 -20.96 -0.75
N ASP A 56 3.83 -20.74 -1.86
CA ASP A 56 5.24 -21.12 -2.05
C ASP A 56 6.11 -20.54 -0.92
N GLY A 57 6.92 -21.40 -0.29
CA GLY A 57 7.79 -21.01 0.81
C GLY A 57 8.79 -19.87 0.52
N THR A 58 9.23 -19.70 -0.73
CA THR A 58 10.12 -18.58 -1.12
C THR A 58 9.33 -17.28 -1.24
N LEU A 59 8.15 -17.34 -1.87
CA LEU A 59 7.23 -16.19 -1.93
C LEU A 59 6.77 -15.77 -0.53
N ARG A 60 6.46 -16.74 0.34
CA ARG A 60 6.15 -16.50 1.77
C ARG A 60 7.28 -15.72 2.45
N GLY A 61 8.54 -16.12 2.24
CA GLY A 61 9.70 -15.42 2.78
C GLY A 61 9.84 -13.98 2.27
N GLU A 62 9.65 -13.75 0.97
CA GLU A 62 9.70 -12.41 0.39
C GLU A 62 8.54 -11.52 0.87
N LEU A 63 7.33 -12.06 1.01
CA LEU A 63 6.20 -11.32 1.58
C LEU A 63 6.48 -10.86 3.01
N LEU A 64 7.04 -11.73 3.85
CA LEU A 64 7.45 -11.36 5.21
C LEU A 64 8.53 -10.27 5.17
N ARG A 65 9.53 -10.41 4.30
CA ARG A 65 10.61 -9.43 4.12
C ARG A 65 10.07 -8.06 3.73
N TYR A 66 9.18 -7.97 2.73
CA TYR A 66 8.54 -6.71 2.35
C TYR A 66 7.65 -6.14 3.47
N GLY A 67 7.02 -7.01 4.26
CA GLY A 67 6.34 -6.63 5.49
C GLY A 67 7.24 -5.94 6.51
N GLU A 68 8.47 -6.43 6.71
CA GLU A 68 9.46 -5.80 7.60
C GLU A 68 9.85 -4.39 7.14
N PHE A 69 10.00 -4.15 5.82
CA PHE A 69 10.27 -2.81 5.30
C PHE A 69 9.11 -1.84 5.62
N VAL A 70 7.86 -2.31 5.53
CA VAL A 70 6.68 -1.53 5.93
C VAL A 70 6.68 -1.29 7.45
N ARG A 71 7.01 -2.30 8.26
CA ARG A 71 7.15 -2.14 9.72
C ARG A 71 8.21 -1.09 10.07
N ALA A 72 9.35 -1.09 9.37
CA ALA A 72 10.38 -0.07 9.54
C ALA A 72 9.88 1.34 9.18
N ALA A 73 8.98 1.46 8.18
CA ALA A 73 8.33 2.74 7.85
C ALA A 73 7.45 3.23 9.01
N TYR A 74 6.69 2.35 9.67
CA TYR A 74 5.94 2.71 10.87
C TYR A 74 6.84 3.09 12.05
N ALA A 75 7.87 2.29 12.34
CA ALA A 75 8.78 2.54 13.46
C ALA A 75 9.52 3.88 13.37
N SER A 76 9.75 4.34 12.14
CA SER A 76 10.42 5.59 11.82
C SER A 76 9.53 6.83 11.94
N PHE A 77 8.21 6.70 12.04
CA PHE A 77 7.30 7.85 12.18
C PHE A 77 7.19 8.32 13.63
N ASP A 78 7.22 9.64 13.84
CA ASP A 78 7.00 10.24 15.15
C ASP A 78 5.52 10.44 15.47
N PHE A 79 5.02 9.62 16.41
CA PHE A 79 3.65 9.64 16.90
C PHE A 79 3.44 10.53 18.14
N ASP A 80 4.47 11.25 18.63
CA ASP A 80 4.32 12.12 19.80
C ASP A 80 3.53 13.39 19.46
N GLY A 81 2.20 13.31 19.56
CA GLY A 81 1.29 14.40 19.20
C GLY A 81 1.44 15.69 20.03
N GLY A 82 2.25 15.66 21.09
CA GLY A 82 2.61 16.84 21.87
C GLY A 82 3.90 17.53 21.41
N ALA A 83 4.69 16.89 20.54
CA ALA A 83 5.99 17.38 20.10
C ALA A 83 5.88 18.13 18.74
N PRO A 84 6.73 19.16 18.51
CA PRO A 84 6.85 19.79 17.19
C PRO A 84 7.30 18.82 16.08
N SER A 85 7.90 17.69 16.46
CA SER A 85 8.36 16.63 15.56
C SER A 85 7.26 15.65 15.15
N TYR A 86 6.03 15.76 15.67
CA TYR A 86 4.93 14.91 15.22
C TYR A 86 4.80 14.94 13.71
N GLY A 87 4.63 13.78 13.09
CA GLY A 87 4.52 13.72 11.63
C GLY A 87 5.85 13.59 10.91
N SER A 88 6.99 13.74 11.60
CA SER A 88 8.33 13.65 10.99
C SER A 88 8.93 12.24 11.07
N CYS A 89 10.05 12.04 10.36
CA CYS A 89 10.87 10.84 10.51
C CYS A 89 11.82 10.98 11.71
N ARG A 90 11.82 9.99 12.61
CA ARG A 90 12.63 9.93 13.84
C ARG A 90 14.11 9.67 13.58
N PHE A 91 14.44 9.12 12.41
CA PHE A 91 15.77 8.57 12.12
C PHE A 91 16.39 9.22 10.87
N PRO A 92 17.70 9.55 10.89
CA PRO A 92 18.43 9.93 9.70
C PRO A 92 18.43 8.80 8.67
N SER A 93 18.28 9.13 7.37
CA SER A 93 18.17 8.16 6.27
C SER A 93 19.23 7.06 6.30
N ARG A 94 20.51 7.43 6.46
CA ARG A 94 21.65 6.49 6.51
C ARG A 94 21.56 5.43 7.61
N SER A 95 20.82 5.71 8.68
CA SER A 95 20.66 4.82 9.83
C SER A 95 19.23 4.33 10.03
N LEU A 96 18.32 4.65 9.08
CA LEU A 96 16.89 4.44 9.27
C LEU A 96 16.55 2.97 9.50
N LEU A 97 17.00 2.07 8.61
CA LEU A 97 16.69 0.64 8.72
C LEU A 97 17.24 0.04 10.02
N LEU A 98 18.51 0.33 10.33
CA LEU A 98 19.14 -0.10 11.58
C LEU A 98 18.35 0.35 12.82
N ARG A 99 18.03 1.65 12.90
CA ARG A 99 17.33 2.23 14.06
C ARG A 99 15.85 1.84 14.13
N ALA A 100 15.26 1.49 12.99
CA ALA A 100 13.90 0.99 12.90
C ALA A 100 13.78 -0.51 13.23
N GLY A 101 14.89 -1.19 13.56
CA GLY A 101 14.90 -2.60 13.95
C GLY A 101 15.05 -3.58 12.78
N LEU A 102 15.50 -3.09 11.62
CA LEU A 102 15.75 -3.89 10.42
C LEU A 102 17.23 -3.76 9.97
N PRO A 103 18.20 -4.27 10.76
CA PRO A 103 19.61 -4.23 10.42
C PRO A 103 19.98 -5.22 9.30
N GLU A 104 21.19 -5.10 8.77
CA GLU A 104 21.83 -6.13 7.91
C GLU A 104 21.02 -6.54 6.67
N THR A 105 20.24 -5.62 6.11
CA THR A 105 19.42 -5.89 4.92
C THR A 105 20.19 -5.87 3.61
N GLY A 106 21.34 -5.19 3.56
CA GLY A 106 22.02 -4.81 2.32
C GLY A 106 21.39 -3.61 1.59
N TYR A 107 20.38 -2.96 2.18
CA TYR A 107 19.70 -1.81 1.58
C TYR A 107 20.15 -0.47 2.19
N GLN A 108 20.27 0.54 1.34
CA GLN A 108 20.54 1.93 1.72
C GLN A 108 19.33 2.82 1.41
N VAL A 109 18.86 3.58 2.40
CA VAL A 109 17.76 4.54 2.21
C VAL A 109 18.27 5.76 1.46
N THR A 110 17.73 6.00 0.26
CA THR A 110 18.13 7.12 -0.61
C THR A 110 17.20 8.32 -0.47
N ARG A 111 15.92 8.12 -0.15
CA ARG A 111 14.94 9.20 0.00
C ARG A 111 13.92 8.94 1.10
N LEU A 112 13.64 9.97 1.89
CA LEU A 112 12.46 10.01 2.77
C LEU A 112 11.31 10.66 2.02
N LEU A 113 10.13 10.06 2.11
CA LEU A 113 8.93 10.48 1.40
C LEU A 113 7.96 11.19 2.34
N HIS A 114 7.40 12.29 1.86
CA HIS A 114 6.43 13.10 2.59
C HIS A 114 5.17 13.33 1.75
N ALA A 115 4.01 13.35 2.39
CA ALA A 115 2.73 13.67 1.74
C ALA A 115 2.14 14.95 2.33
N ALA A 116 1.54 15.78 1.48
CA ALA A 116 0.95 17.07 1.86
C ALA A 116 -0.45 16.92 2.46
N SER A 117 -0.79 17.82 3.38
CA SER A 117 -2.10 17.85 4.02
C SER A 117 -3.12 18.59 3.17
N THR A 118 -3.89 17.92 2.31
CA THR A 118 -5.26 18.38 1.95
C THR A 118 -6.07 17.34 1.13
N PRO A 119 -7.39 17.17 1.40
CA PRO A 119 -8.16 17.58 2.58
C PRO A 119 -8.34 16.35 3.49
N ALA A 120 -7.29 15.90 4.14
CA ALA A 120 -7.37 14.82 5.11
C ALA A 120 -7.68 15.38 6.51
N PRO A 121 -8.45 14.69 7.37
CA PRO A 121 -8.87 15.21 8.67
C PRO A 121 -7.69 15.49 9.62
N ALA A 122 -7.86 16.52 10.46
CA ALA A 122 -6.84 17.16 11.32
C ALA A 122 -6.12 16.24 12.32
N TRP A 123 -6.52 14.98 12.47
CA TRP A 123 -5.86 14.00 13.35
C TRP A 123 -4.64 13.32 12.70
N LEU A 124 -4.38 13.58 11.41
CA LEU A 124 -3.23 13.00 10.70
C LEU A 124 -1.90 13.72 10.96
N SER A 125 -1.91 15.03 11.25
CA SER A 125 -0.79 15.83 11.79
C SER A 125 -1.14 17.31 11.91
N PRO A 126 -0.52 18.05 12.86
CA PRO A 126 -0.54 19.52 12.88
C PRO A 126 0.44 20.15 11.87
N CYS A 127 1.27 19.35 11.17
CA CYS A 127 2.28 19.79 10.22
C CYS A 127 1.75 19.81 8.77
N SER A 128 2.18 20.76 7.93
CA SER A 128 1.72 20.94 6.54
C SER A 128 2.11 19.79 5.58
N SER A 129 3.08 18.97 5.97
CA SER A 129 3.47 17.72 5.31
C SER A 129 3.93 16.68 6.34
N SER A 130 3.64 15.40 6.11
CA SER A 130 4.00 14.30 7.02
C SER A 130 4.81 13.21 6.33
N TYR A 131 5.79 12.65 7.04
CA TYR A 131 6.54 11.47 6.64
C TYR A 131 5.58 10.30 6.39
N ILE A 132 5.66 9.68 5.21
CA ILE A 132 4.76 8.60 4.78
C ILE A 132 5.50 7.33 4.37
N GLY A 133 6.83 7.39 4.23
CA GLY A 133 7.61 6.24 3.77
C GLY A 133 9.01 6.62 3.31
N TYR A 134 9.68 5.69 2.66
CA TYR A 134 11.02 5.90 2.14
C TYR A 134 11.29 5.04 0.89
N ILE A 135 12.37 5.39 0.19
CA ILE A 135 12.93 4.62 -0.93
C ILE A 135 14.30 4.12 -0.49
N ALA A 136 14.54 2.82 -0.66
CA ALA A 136 15.81 2.18 -0.38
C ALA A 136 16.26 1.32 -1.56
N VAL A 137 17.56 1.27 -1.82
CA VAL A 137 18.17 0.49 -2.90
C VAL A 137 19.05 -0.59 -2.28
N CYS A 138 18.95 -1.82 -2.79
CA CYS A 138 19.91 -2.87 -2.47
C CYS A 138 21.27 -2.51 -3.08
N ASP A 139 22.28 -2.34 -2.23
CA ASP A 139 23.63 -1.95 -2.63
C ASP A 139 24.72 -2.92 -2.13
N ASP A 140 24.29 -4.00 -1.49
CA ASP A 140 25.16 -5.09 -1.08
C ASP A 140 25.25 -6.15 -2.18
N GLU A 141 26.47 -6.45 -2.64
CA GLU A 141 26.71 -7.41 -3.72
C GLU A 141 26.24 -8.83 -3.37
N GLY A 142 26.36 -9.24 -2.10
CA GLY A 142 25.89 -10.56 -1.65
C GLY A 142 24.37 -10.68 -1.68
N GLU A 143 23.66 -9.63 -1.26
CA GLU A 143 22.20 -9.57 -1.33
C GLU A 143 21.71 -9.46 -2.77
N ILE A 144 22.41 -8.72 -3.65
CA ILE A 144 22.11 -8.67 -5.09
C ILE A 144 22.26 -10.05 -5.73
N GLU A 145 23.35 -10.77 -5.42
CA GLU A 145 23.56 -12.14 -5.89
C GLU A 145 22.46 -13.08 -5.39
N ARG A 146 22.08 -12.98 -4.11
CA ARG A 146 21.00 -13.78 -3.51
C ARG A 146 19.66 -13.53 -4.19
N LEU A 147 19.33 -12.25 -4.42
CA LEU A 147 18.08 -11.81 -5.06
C LEU A 147 18.08 -12.04 -6.58
N GLY A 148 19.25 -12.20 -7.20
CA GLY A 148 19.42 -12.28 -8.66
C GLY A 148 19.16 -10.95 -9.40
N ARG A 149 19.06 -9.85 -8.66
CA ARG A 149 18.68 -8.52 -9.15
C ARG A 149 19.05 -7.44 -8.14
N ARG A 150 19.18 -6.21 -8.61
CA ARG A 150 19.20 -5.01 -7.76
C ARG A 150 17.78 -4.57 -7.50
N ASP A 151 17.29 -4.85 -6.30
CA ASP A 151 15.92 -4.50 -5.89
C ASP A 151 15.90 -3.10 -5.24
N VAL A 152 14.92 -2.30 -5.66
CA VAL A 152 14.59 -1.00 -5.08
C VAL A 152 13.29 -1.18 -4.30
N VAL A 153 13.29 -0.89 -3.01
CA VAL A 153 12.11 -0.95 -2.17
C VAL A 153 11.57 0.44 -1.91
N ILE A 154 10.28 0.65 -2.22
CA ILE A 154 9.52 1.82 -1.80
C ILE A 154 8.56 1.35 -0.71
N ALA A 155 8.78 1.77 0.54
CA ALA A 155 7.98 1.33 1.67
C ALA A 155 7.08 2.45 2.18
N TYR A 156 5.77 2.22 2.15
CA TYR A 156 4.76 3.15 2.67
C TYR A 156 4.14 2.65 3.96
N ARG A 157 4.11 3.50 4.98
CA ARG A 157 3.25 3.27 6.14
C ARG A 157 1.80 3.62 5.80
N GLY A 158 0.89 3.04 6.55
CA GLY A 158 -0.48 3.52 6.67
C GLY A 158 -0.63 4.50 7.83
N ILE A 159 -1.87 4.70 8.26
CA ILE A 159 -2.25 5.61 9.34
C ILE A 159 -2.82 4.80 10.51
N THR A 160 -2.43 5.13 11.73
CA THR A 160 -2.76 4.35 12.93
C THR A 160 -4.24 4.37 13.30
N THR A 161 -4.99 5.38 12.87
CA THR A 161 -6.44 5.56 13.14
C THR A 161 -7.28 5.39 11.88
N PHE A 162 -6.93 4.41 11.03
CA PHE A 162 -7.62 4.17 9.76
C PHE A 162 -9.13 3.94 9.90
N SER A 163 -9.63 3.41 11.02
CA SER A 163 -11.08 3.27 11.25
C SER A 163 -11.83 4.60 11.16
N GLU A 164 -11.29 5.67 11.74
CA GLU A 164 -11.88 7.03 11.66
C GLU A 164 -11.74 7.63 10.24
N TRP A 165 -10.73 7.17 9.49
CA TRP A 165 -10.52 7.57 8.10
C TRP A 165 -11.56 6.93 7.17
N VAL A 166 -11.82 5.63 7.33
CA VAL A 166 -12.89 4.92 6.60
C VAL A 166 -14.25 5.55 6.88
N ASP A 167 -14.50 5.98 8.11
CA ASP A 167 -15.76 6.67 8.47
C ASP A 167 -15.89 8.04 7.78
N SER A 168 -14.76 8.74 7.61
CA SER A 168 -14.64 10.03 6.93
C SER A 168 -14.66 9.92 5.40
N PHE A 169 -14.51 8.71 4.87
CA PHE A 169 -14.47 8.44 3.45
C PHE A 169 -15.84 8.68 2.81
N LYS A 170 -15.86 9.63 1.86
CA LYS A 170 -16.97 9.77 0.91
C LYS A 170 -16.47 9.16 -0.39
N SER A 171 -17.02 8.03 -0.81
CA SER A 171 -16.66 7.35 -2.06
C SER A 171 -16.86 8.28 -3.24
N ASN A 172 -15.77 8.92 -3.67
CA ASN A 172 -15.77 9.84 -4.78
C ASN A 172 -14.61 9.48 -5.69
N LEU A 173 -14.94 8.91 -6.83
CA LEU A 173 -13.97 8.64 -7.88
C LEU A 173 -13.60 9.97 -8.55
N THR A 174 -12.31 10.18 -8.77
CA THR A 174 -11.78 11.28 -9.57
C THR A 174 -11.11 10.71 -10.81
N ARG A 175 -11.27 11.42 -11.93
CA ARG A 175 -10.56 11.10 -13.17
C ARG A 175 -9.06 11.32 -12.98
N LEU A 176 -8.27 10.41 -13.52
CA LEU A 176 -6.84 10.66 -13.68
C LEU A 176 -6.63 11.67 -14.82
N PRO A 177 -5.74 12.66 -14.67
CA PRO A 177 -5.44 13.61 -15.73
C PRO A 177 -5.05 12.89 -17.04
N THR A 178 -5.61 13.34 -18.16
CA THR A 178 -5.50 12.76 -19.51
C THR A 178 -4.07 12.70 -20.07
N ALA A 179 -3.05 13.15 -19.34
CA ALA A 179 -1.64 13.06 -19.74
C ALA A 179 -1.12 11.61 -19.85
N VAL A 180 -1.88 10.62 -19.36
CA VAL A 180 -1.62 9.18 -19.54
C VAL A 180 -2.36 8.60 -20.76
N ALA A 181 -2.96 9.44 -21.61
CA ALA A 181 -3.58 9.05 -22.87
C ALA A 181 -2.53 8.86 -23.97
N ARG A 182 -1.76 7.77 -23.89
CA ARG A 182 -0.97 7.27 -25.03
C ARG A 182 -1.62 6.09 -25.76
N TRP A 183 -2.85 5.72 -25.36
CA TRP A 183 -3.55 4.54 -25.87
C TRP A 183 -4.76 4.84 -26.77
N SER A 184 -5.06 6.12 -27.05
CA SER A 184 -6.18 6.49 -27.90
C SER A 184 -5.83 6.43 -29.39
N ASN A 185 -5.83 5.21 -29.93
CA ASN A 185 -6.20 4.92 -31.32
C ASN A 185 -7.42 3.98 -31.29
N ALA A 186 -8.55 4.46 -30.77
CA ALA A 186 -9.84 3.84 -31.01
C ALA A 186 -10.92 4.89 -30.77
N GLY A 187 -11.70 5.17 -31.81
CA GLY A 187 -12.96 5.88 -31.64
C GLY A 187 -13.92 4.93 -30.96
N GLU A 188 -14.24 5.22 -29.70
CA GLU A 188 -15.45 4.82 -28.97
C GLU A 188 -15.36 5.51 -27.59
N GLU A 189 -16.50 5.77 -26.95
CA GLU A 189 -16.61 6.39 -25.63
C GLU A 189 -16.05 5.44 -24.54
N GLU A 190 -14.75 5.14 -24.55
CA GLU A 190 -14.14 4.35 -23.49
C GLU A 190 -14.25 5.10 -22.16
N GLU A 191 -14.82 4.42 -21.17
CA GLU A 191 -14.90 4.89 -19.80
C GLU A 191 -13.50 5.25 -19.29
N GLU A 192 -13.35 6.38 -18.59
CA GLU A 192 -12.05 6.89 -18.18
C GLU A 192 -11.53 6.19 -16.90
N PRO A 193 -10.19 6.08 -16.72
CA PRO A 193 -9.63 5.54 -15.51
C PRO A 193 -9.86 6.52 -14.37
N MET A 194 -10.50 6.02 -13.33
CA MET A 194 -10.80 6.79 -12.16
C MET A 194 -10.24 6.12 -10.93
N VAL A 195 -9.71 6.94 -10.03
CA VAL A 195 -9.18 6.51 -8.74
C VAL A 195 -9.89 7.22 -7.62
N GLU A 196 -9.76 6.70 -6.42
CA GLU A 196 -10.26 7.34 -5.23
C GLU A 196 -9.63 8.74 -5.06
N ARG A 197 -10.48 9.75 -4.87
CA ARG A 197 -10.07 11.14 -4.79
C ARG A 197 -9.13 11.44 -3.62
N GLY A 198 -9.36 10.86 -2.45
CA GLY A 198 -8.52 11.03 -1.27
C GLY A 198 -7.10 10.50 -1.49
N PHE A 199 -6.95 9.28 -2.00
CA PHE A 199 -5.67 8.69 -2.36
C PHE A 199 -4.94 9.52 -3.41
N TRP A 200 -5.65 9.91 -4.47
CA TRP A 200 -5.06 10.74 -5.52
C TRP A 200 -4.62 12.10 -5.02
N SER A 201 -5.45 12.77 -4.21
CA SER A 201 -5.12 14.06 -3.61
C SER A 201 -3.89 13.95 -2.72
N LEU A 202 -3.83 12.93 -1.85
CA LEU A 202 -2.67 12.71 -0.99
C LEU A 202 -1.39 12.44 -1.80
N PHE A 203 -1.52 11.72 -2.90
CA PHE A 203 -0.40 11.34 -3.75
C PHE A 203 0.11 12.50 -4.61
N THR A 204 -0.76 13.39 -5.08
CA THR A 204 -0.42 14.44 -6.07
C THR A 204 -0.40 15.86 -5.54
N ALA A 205 -0.99 16.13 -4.36
CA ALA A 205 -0.98 17.46 -3.79
C ALA A 205 0.46 17.89 -3.42
N PRO A 206 0.92 19.07 -3.86
CA PRO A 206 2.18 19.62 -3.41
C PRO A 206 2.06 20.09 -1.95
N GLY A 207 3.15 19.96 -1.20
CA GLY A 207 3.28 20.55 0.14
C GLY A 207 4.00 21.90 0.07
N GLU A 208 4.02 22.61 1.19
CA GLU A 208 4.79 23.85 1.32
C GLU A 208 6.30 23.57 1.36
N ALA A 209 6.70 22.50 2.08
CA ALA A 209 8.10 22.13 2.29
C ALA A 209 8.62 21.09 1.27
N HIS A 210 7.73 20.33 0.66
CA HIS A 210 8.07 19.22 -0.23
C HIS A 210 7.21 19.25 -1.49
N SER A 211 7.77 18.80 -2.62
CA SER A 211 6.99 18.49 -3.82
C SER A 211 5.96 17.40 -3.53
N SER A 212 5.03 17.16 -4.45
CA SER A 212 4.05 16.08 -4.29
C SER A 212 4.73 14.72 -4.08
N LEU A 213 4.05 13.79 -3.41
CA LEU A 213 4.58 12.45 -3.20
C LEU A 213 4.90 11.76 -4.54
N GLN A 214 4.01 11.90 -5.53
CA GLN A 214 4.21 11.48 -6.91
C GLN A 214 5.56 11.97 -7.45
N GLN A 215 5.85 13.27 -7.35
CA GLN A 215 7.08 13.85 -7.88
C GLN A 215 8.32 13.34 -7.14
N GLN A 216 8.26 13.25 -5.81
CA GLN A 216 9.34 12.69 -5.00
C GLN A 216 9.70 11.25 -5.40
N VAL A 217 8.70 10.42 -5.70
CA VAL A 217 8.86 9.04 -6.15
C VAL A 217 9.47 9.00 -7.55
N LEU A 218 8.87 9.72 -8.50
CA LEU A 218 9.31 9.68 -9.90
C LEU A 218 10.73 10.22 -10.06
N ASP A 219 11.10 11.29 -9.36
CA ASP A 219 12.44 11.86 -9.44
C ASP A 219 13.51 10.92 -8.87
N GLU A 220 13.22 10.28 -7.74
CA GLU A 220 14.15 9.34 -7.13
C GLU A 220 14.29 8.06 -7.95
N VAL A 221 13.19 7.54 -8.47
CA VAL A 221 13.21 6.35 -9.34
C VAL A 221 13.98 6.65 -10.63
N ARG A 222 13.80 7.83 -11.26
CA ARG A 222 14.61 8.25 -12.41
C ARG A 222 16.09 8.32 -12.07
N ARG A 223 16.44 8.90 -10.91
CA ARG A 223 17.82 8.99 -10.44
C ARG A 223 18.44 7.59 -10.27
N ILE A 224 17.73 6.66 -9.64
CA ILE A 224 18.19 5.28 -9.39
C ILE A 224 18.33 4.51 -10.71
N ILE A 225 17.35 4.61 -11.61
CA ILE A 225 17.42 3.94 -12.92
C ILE A 225 18.62 4.45 -13.71
N HIS A 226 18.87 5.75 -13.71
CA HIS A 226 20.04 6.33 -14.36
C HIS A 226 21.37 5.89 -13.71
N GLU A 227 21.46 5.90 -12.37
CA GLU A 227 22.69 5.58 -11.64
C GLU A 227 23.07 4.09 -11.73
N TYR A 228 22.08 3.20 -11.67
CA TYR A 228 22.29 1.75 -11.63
C TYR A 228 21.93 1.05 -12.95
N GLY A 229 21.78 1.81 -14.04
CA GLY A 229 21.47 1.29 -15.37
C GLY A 229 22.67 0.87 -16.20
N GLY A 230 22.39 0.27 -17.36
CA GLY A 230 23.40 -0.22 -18.30
C GLY A 230 23.49 -1.75 -18.39
N GLU A 231 23.94 -2.26 -19.54
CA GLU A 231 24.00 -3.69 -19.85
C GLU A 231 24.92 -4.50 -18.93
N SER A 232 25.96 -3.87 -18.36
CA SER A 232 26.90 -4.52 -17.43
C SER A 232 26.40 -4.57 -15.99
N MET A 233 25.26 -3.94 -15.69
CA MET A 233 24.67 -3.91 -14.34
C MET A 233 23.66 -5.05 -14.17
N PRO A 234 23.44 -5.54 -12.93
CA PRO A 234 22.41 -6.54 -12.68
C PRO A 234 21.01 -6.02 -13.05
N PRO A 235 20.05 -6.91 -13.40
CA PRO A 235 18.66 -6.53 -13.63
C PRO A 235 18.08 -5.77 -12.44
N ARG A 236 17.16 -4.84 -12.70
CA ARG A 236 16.55 -3.99 -11.67
C ARG A 236 15.07 -4.34 -11.46
N SER A 237 14.64 -4.36 -10.21
CA SER A 237 13.22 -4.39 -9.84
C SER A 237 12.89 -3.21 -8.93
N ILE A 238 11.65 -2.74 -9.02
CA ILE A 238 11.09 -1.77 -8.07
C ILE A 238 9.92 -2.45 -7.38
N THR A 239 10.12 -2.76 -6.10
CA THR A 239 9.09 -3.34 -5.25
C THR A 239 8.50 -2.28 -4.33
N ILE A 240 7.21 -1.98 -4.47
CA ILE A 240 6.50 -1.03 -3.62
C ILE A 240 5.66 -1.78 -2.60
N ALA A 241 6.03 -1.69 -1.32
CA ALA A 241 5.33 -2.35 -0.23
C ALA A 241 4.53 -1.34 0.60
N GLY A 242 3.30 -1.69 0.97
CA GLY A 242 2.49 -0.80 1.77
C GLY A 242 1.42 -1.52 2.58
N HIS A 243 1.05 -0.92 3.71
CA HIS A 243 -0.06 -1.38 4.55
C HIS A 243 -1.18 -0.35 4.59
N SER A 244 -2.44 -0.79 4.55
CA SER A 244 -3.61 0.09 4.72
C SER A 244 -3.60 1.24 3.69
N LEU A 245 -3.63 2.51 4.11
CA LEU A 245 -3.43 3.67 3.23
C LEU A 245 -2.14 3.55 2.37
N GLY A 246 -1.04 3.08 2.96
CA GLY A 246 0.22 2.90 2.24
C GLY A 246 0.13 1.87 1.10
N ALA A 247 -0.77 0.89 1.22
CA ALA A 247 -1.05 -0.07 0.15
C ALA A 247 -1.79 0.58 -1.04
N ALA A 248 -2.67 1.55 -0.78
CA ALA A 248 -3.31 2.31 -1.86
C ALA A 248 -2.27 3.19 -2.60
N LEU A 249 -1.39 3.85 -1.86
CA LEU A 249 -0.28 4.64 -2.42
C LEU A 249 0.70 3.76 -3.20
N ALA A 250 0.88 2.50 -2.78
CA ALA A 250 1.71 1.54 -3.51
C ALA A 250 1.17 1.26 -4.92
N VAL A 251 -0.15 1.00 -5.03
CA VAL A 251 -0.81 0.77 -6.33
C VAL A 251 -0.73 2.01 -7.22
N LEU A 252 -0.97 3.20 -6.68
CA LEU A 252 -0.81 4.46 -7.44
C LEU A 252 0.63 4.66 -7.91
N SER A 253 1.62 4.33 -7.08
CA SER A 253 3.04 4.41 -7.45
C SER A 253 3.39 3.45 -8.59
N VAL A 254 2.86 2.20 -8.59
CA VAL A 254 3.06 1.25 -9.69
C VAL A 254 2.56 1.84 -11.00
N TYR A 255 1.33 2.35 -11.01
CA TYR A 255 0.74 2.96 -12.21
C TYR A 255 1.63 4.08 -12.75
N GLU A 256 2.04 5.00 -11.88
CA GLU A 256 2.79 6.20 -12.27
C GLU A 256 4.20 5.91 -12.76
N ILE A 257 4.88 4.92 -12.17
CA ILE A 257 6.21 4.47 -12.58
C ILE A 257 6.13 3.72 -13.92
N THR A 258 5.16 2.83 -14.09
CA THR A 258 5.02 2.02 -15.32
C THR A 258 4.54 2.82 -16.52
N CYS A 259 3.81 3.92 -16.29
CA CYS A 259 3.42 4.84 -17.36
C CYS A 259 4.54 5.79 -17.81
N GLN A 260 5.70 5.82 -17.13
CA GLN A 260 6.85 6.61 -17.58
C GLN A 260 7.49 6.02 -18.83
N GLN A 261 8.07 6.90 -19.66
CA GLN A 261 9.02 6.49 -20.70
C GLN A 261 10.41 6.43 -20.10
N TRP A 262 10.90 5.22 -19.86
CA TRP A 262 12.28 4.99 -19.47
C TRP A 262 13.17 5.00 -20.72
N SER A 263 14.34 5.64 -20.62
CA SER A 263 15.30 5.71 -21.73
C SER A 263 16.09 4.42 -21.94
N ASP A 264 15.93 3.44 -21.05
CA ASP A 264 16.59 2.13 -21.11
C ASP A 264 15.79 1.13 -21.95
N ASP A 265 16.51 0.31 -22.72
CA ASP A 265 15.93 -0.79 -23.51
C ASP A 265 15.29 -1.90 -22.62
N ALA A 266 15.65 -1.94 -21.34
CA ALA A 266 15.11 -2.86 -20.34
C ALA A 266 14.55 -2.10 -19.11
N PRO A 267 13.28 -1.66 -19.15
CA PRO A 267 12.65 -1.01 -18.00
C PRO A 267 12.57 -1.97 -16.79
N PRO A 268 12.65 -1.45 -15.56
CA PRO A 268 12.57 -2.30 -14.38
C PRO A 268 11.19 -2.93 -14.24
N MET A 269 11.13 -4.14 -13.70
CA MET A 269 9.84 -4.72 -13.31
C MET A 269 9.32 -4.03 -12.05
N VAL A 270 8.06 -3.59 -12.09
CA VAL A 270 7.45 -2.78 -11.03
C VAL A 270 6.30 -3.55 -10.38
N THR A 271 6.44 -3.84 -9.09
CA THR A 271 5.53 -4.72 -8.36
C THR A 271 5.09 -4.08 -7.05
N ALA A 272 3.79 -4.06 -6.77
CA ALA A 272 3.26 -3.73 -5.46
C ALA A 272 2.98 -4.98 -4.63
N VAL A 273 3.38 -4.95 -3.36
CA VAL A 273 2.93 -5.87 -2.31
C VAL A 273 2.07 -5.10 -1.32
N SER A 274 0.77 -5.36 -1.36
CA SER A 274 -0.25 -4.62 -0.63
C SER A 274 -0.79 -5.45 0.53
N PHE A 275 -0.57 -5.00 1.77
CA PHE A 275 -1.13 -5.61 2.97
C PHE A 275 -2.37 -4.83 3.42
N GLY A 276 -3.53 -5.49 3.49
CA GLY A 276 -4.75 -4.84 3.98
C GLY A 276 -5.16 -3.61 3.17
N GLY A 277 -4.83 -3.56 1.88
CA GLY A 277 -5.10 -2.40 1.05
C GLY A 277 -6.59 -2.25 0.68
N PRO A 278 -7.15 -1.03 0.73
CA PRO A 278 -8.47 -0.74 0.18
C PRO A 278 -8.47 -0.77 -1.36
N ARG A 279 -9.66 -0.74 -1.98
CA ARG A 279 -9.80 -0.57 -3.44
C ARG A 279 -9.38 0.83 -3.86
N VAL A 280 -8.64 0.92 -4.96
CA VAL A 280 -7.99 2.17 -5.38
C VAL A 280 -8.72 2.88 -6.50
N GLY A 281 -9.34 2.15 -7.43
CA GLY A 281 -9.98 2.75 -8.60
C GLY A 281 -10.99 1.83 -9.28
N ASN A 282 -11.49 2.25 -10.44
CA ASN A 282 -12.47 1.53 -11.24
C ASN A 282 -11.82 0.40 -12.08
N ALA A 283 -12.66 -0.36 -12.78
CA ALA A 283 -12.22 -1.45 -13.66
C ALA A 283 -11.30 -0.96 -14.80
N VAL A 284 -11.54 0.25 -15.30
CA VAL A 284 -10.67 0.88 -16.31
C VAL A 284 -9.28 1.16 -15.75
N PHE A 285 -9.19 1.73 -14.54
CA PHE A 285 -7.90 1.94 -13.87
C PHE A 285 -7.14 0.63 -13.68
N ARG A 286 -7.83 -0.42 -13.22
CA ARG A 286 -7.25 -1.77 -13.11
C ARG A 286 -6.66 -2.23 -14.44
N ARG A 287 -7.46 -2.21 -15.51
CA ARG A 287 -7.05 -2.66 -16.85
C ARG A 287 -5.81 -1.91 -17.32
N ARG A 288 -5.81 -0.57 -17.21
CA ARG A 288 -4.67 0.26 -17.65
C ARG A 288 -3.40 -0.01 -16.84
N LEU A 289 -3.50 -0.32 -15.55
CA LEU A 289 -2.34 -0.69 -14.74
C LEU A 289 -1.79 -2.07 -15.13
N GLU A 290 -2.67 -3.04 -15.41
CA GLU A 290 -2.26 -4.37 -15.85
C GLU A 290 -1.62 -4.32 -17.26
N GLU A 291 -2.17 -3.50 -18.16
CA GLU A 291 -1.63 -3.25 -19.52
C GLU A 291 -0.30 -2.47 -19.52
N SER A 292 -0.03 -1.63 -18.53
CA SER A 292 1.26 -0.95 -18.39
C SER A 292 2.40 -1.89 -17.94
N GLY A 293 2.09 -3.15 -17.65
CA GLY A 293 3.04 -4.15 -17.16
C GLY A 293 3.26 -4.11 -15.64
N GLY A 294 2.51 -3.27 -14.92
CA GLY A 294 2.56 -3.22 -13.46
C GLY A 294 1.98 -4.48 -12.82
N LYS A 295 2.63 -4.98 -11.77
CA LYS A 295 2.17 -6.16 -11.01
C LYS A 295 1.69 -5.74 -9.63
N VAL A 296 0.58 -6.32 -9.16
CA VAL A 296 0.04 -6.04 -7.83
C VAL A 296 -0.37 -7.35 -7.16
N LEU A 297 0.24 -7.64 -6.02
CA LEU A 297 -0.14 -8.75 -5.14
C LEU A 297 -0.79 -8.19 -3.87
N ARG A 298 -2.07 -8.52 -3.68
CA ARG A 298 -2.90 -8.10 -2.55
C ARG A 298 -2.97 -9.21 -1.51
N VAL A 299 -2.30 -9.01 -0.39
CA VAL A 299 -2.44 -9.84 0.80
C VAL A 299 -3.67 -9.38 1.56
N VAL A 300 -4.69 -10.24 1.63
CA VAL A 300 -6.02 -9.91 2.15
C VAL A 300 -6.38 -10.83 3.32
N ASN A 301 -6.72 -10.26 4.47
CA ASN A 301 -7.32 -10.99 5.57
C ASN A 301 -8.84 -10.98 5.40
N SER A 302 -9.46 -12.17 5.38
CA SER A 302 -10.92 -12.32 5.23
C SER A 302 -11.72 -11.62 6.33
N ASN A 303 -11.12 -11.46 7.52
CA ASN A 303 -11.71 -10.80 8.68
C ASN A 303 -11.48 -9.27 8.68
N ASP A 304 -10.67 -8.74 7.78
CA ASP A 304 -10.47 -7.30 7.60
C ASP A 304 -11.56 -6.72 6.69
N ILE A 305 -12.15 -5.60 7.10
CA ILE A 305 -13.16 -4.86 6.33
C ILE A 305 -12.53 -3.87 5.35
N VAL A 306 -11.30 -3.41 5.62
CA VAL A 306 -10.62 -2.40 4.82
C VAL A 306 -10.41 -2.87 3.39
N THR A 307 -10.08 -4.14 3.22
CA THR A 307 -9.89 -4.78 1.91
C THR A 307 -11.16 -4.85 1.05
N LYS A 308 -12.33 -4.58 1.65
CA LYS A 308 -13.65 -4.65 1.01
C LYS A 308 -14.21 -3.27 0.69
N VAL A 309 -13.50 -2.19 1.03
CA VAL A 309 -13.92 -0.82 0.78
C VAL A 309 -12.94 -0.11 -0.15
N PRO A 310 -13.41 0.91 -0.89
CA PRO A 310 -14.81 1.25 -1.15
C PRO A 310 -15.53 0.30 -2.13
N GLY A 311 -16.86 0.33 -2.12
CA GLY A 311 -17.73 -0.34 -3.11
C GLY A 311 -17.99 -1.84 -2.88
N PHE A 312 -18.78 -2.44 -3.78
CA PHE A 312 -18.85 -3.89 -4.00
C PHE A 312 -18.05 -4.22 -5.28
N PRO A 313 -17.46 -5.43 -5.42
CA PRO A 313 -16.80 -5.79 -6.65
C PRO A 313 -17.83 -5.84 -7.80
N VAL A 314 -17.51 -5.21 -8.92
CA VAL A 314 -18.19 -5.48 -10.19
C VAL A 314 -17.50 -6.71 -10.78
N ASN A 315 -18.20 -7.85 -10.84
CA ASN A 315 -17.70 -9.01 -11.57
C ASN A 315 -17.99 -8.82 -13.05
N ASP A 316 -17.00 -9.10 -13.91
CA ASP A 316 -17.13 -9.03 -15.38
C ASP A 316 -18.08 -10.11 -15.97
N ASP A 317 -18.61 -11.02 -15.15
CA ASP A 317 -19.55 -12.08 -15.59
C ASP A 317 -21.02 -11.60 -15.70
N ASP A 318 -21.34 -10.38 -15.24
CA ASP A 318 -22.73 -9.85 -15.28
C ASP A 318 -23.00 -8.98 -16.52
N CYS A 319 -22.39 -9.32 -17.66
CA CYS A 319 -22.80 -8.80 -18.96
C CYS A 319 -24.15 -9.44 -19.39
N CYS A 320 -25.22 -8.68 -19.15
CA CYS A 320 -26.48 -8.70 -19.92
C CYS A 320 -27.39 -9.94 -19.80
N ILE A 321 -28.29 -9.93 -18.81
CA ILE A 321 -29.69 -10.35 -19.04
C ILE A 321 -30.63 -9.24 -18.54
N PRO A 322 -31.32 -8.49 -19.42
CA PRO A 322 -32.37 -7.57 -19.00
C PRO A 322 -33.58 -8.38 -18.51
N GLY A 323 -33.89 -8.31 -17.22
CA GLY A 323 -35.17 -8.80 -16.67
C GLY A 323 -35.12 -9.91 -15.61
N GLY A 324 -33.95 -10.29 -15.09
CA GLY A 324 -33.86 -11.24 -13.97
C GLY A 324 -33.92 -10.56 -12.61
N GLU A 325 -34.82 -10.99 -11.72
CA GLU A 325 -34.81 -10.58 -10.31
C GLU A 325 -33.44 -10.87 -9.67
N PRO A 326 -32.91 -9.98 -8.80
CA PRO A 326 -31.58 -10.14 -8.25
C PRO A 326 -31.51 -11.39 -7.37
N ALA A 327 -30.65 -12.33 -7.79
CA ALA A 327 -30.30 -13.49 -7.00
C ALA A 327 -29.74 -13.01 -5.64
N LYS A 328 -30.40 -13.42 -4.56
CA LYS A 328 -30.02 -13.16 -3.16
C LYS A 328 -28.67 -13.82 -2.87
N ARG A 329 -27.57 -13.18 -3.26
CA ARG A 329 -26.23 -13.55 -2.82
C ARG A 329 -26.10 -13.11 -1.36
N ASN A 330 -25.71 -14.04 -0.48
CA ASN A 330 -25.59 -13.82 0.95
C ASN A 330 -24.67 -12.64 1.29
N VAL A 331 -25.22 -11.43 1.45
CA VAL A 331 -24.55 -10.20 1.96
C VAL A 331 -24.35 -10.28 3.49
N ALA A 332 -24.17 -11.49 4.02
CA ALA A 332 -24.07 -11.73 5.45
C ALA A 332 -22.64 -11.45 5.94
N ARG A 333 -22.19 -10.18 5.89
CA ARG A 333 -21.04 -9.63 6.66
C ARG A 333 -20.66 -8.17 6.35
N VAL A 334 -21.41 -7.45 5.53
CA VAL A 334 -21.15 -6.02 5.28
C VAL A 334 -22.09 -5.19 6.16
N PRO A 335 -21.59 -4.32 7.07
CA PRO A 335 -22.42 -3.44 7.87
C PRO A 335 -23.38 -2.62 6.99
N ARG A 336 -24.66 -2.53 7.40
CA ARG A 336 -25.73 -1.89 6.61
C ARG A 336 -25.44 -0.43 6.21
N TRP A 337 -24.62 0.28 6.98
CA TRP A 337 -24.18 1.65 6.69
C TRP A 337 -23.19 1.74 5.52
N LEU A 338 -22.37 0.70 5.29
CA LEU A 338 -21.47 0.59 4.13
C LEU A 338 -22.29 0.46 2.85
N VAL A 339 -23.33 -0.37 2.88
CA VAL A 339 -24.24 -0.60 1.73
C VAL A 339 -24.91 0.69 1.26
N SER A 340 -25.32 1.57 2.19
CA SER A 340 -25.96 2.86 1.86
C SER A 340 -25.02 3.93 1.29
N LYS A 341 -23.69 3.76 1.42
CA LYS A 341 -22.68 4.71 0.93
C LYS A 341 -22.01 4.27 -0.38
N MET A 342 -22.27 3.05 -0.87
CA MET A 342 -21.54 2.45 -2.00
C MET A 342 -22.25 2.65 -3.35
N GLY A 343 -21.61 3.36 -4.28
CA GLY A 343 -21.91 3.27 -5.71
C GLY A 343 -21.20 2.10 -6.38
N TRP A 344 -21.73 1.64 -7.52
CA TRP A 344 -21.08 0.72 -8.44
C TRP A 344 -19.88 1.45 -9.08
N GLY A 345 -18.67 0.85 -9.09
CA GLY A 345 -17.54 1.46 -9.80
C GLY A 345 -16.13 1.27 -9.23
N TYR A 346 -15.90 0.50 -8.17
CA TYR A 346 -14.55 0.16 -7.72
C TYR A 346 -14.20 -1.29 -8.06
N SER A 347 -12.95 -1.55 -8.42
CA SER A 347 -12.43 -2.87 -8.73
C SER A 347 -11.17 -3.17 -7.93
N ASP A 348 -11.00 -4.46 -7.63
CA ASP A 348 -9.82 -5.01 -6.99
C ASP A 348 -8.70 -5.13 -8.03
N VAL A 349 -7.54 -4.51 -7.79
CA VAL A 349 -6.42 -4.47 -8.76
C VAL A 349 -5.40 -5.57 -8.47
N GLY A 350 -5.08 -6.38 -9.48
CA GLY A 350 -4.08 -7.45 -9.38
C GLY A 350 -4.56 -8.75 -8.74
N ARG A 351 -3.62 -9.56 -8.26
CA ARG A 351 -3.86 -10.92 -7.75
C ARG A 351 -4.02 -10.91 -6.23
N GLU A 352 -4.88 -11.78 -5.71
CA GLU A 352 -5.20 -11.85 -4.29
C GLU A 352 -4.60 -13.09 -3.62
N LEU A 353 -3.82 -12.89 -2.57
CA LEU A 353 -3.49 -13.91 -1.57
C LEU A 353 -4.46 -13.75 -0.40
N ARG A 354 -5.47 -14.62 -0.33
CA ARG A 354 -6.48 -14.59 0.72
C ARG A 354 -6.05 -15.42 1.94
N LEU A 355 -5.94 -14.76 3.07
CA LEU A 355 -5.62 -15.33 4.37
C LEU A 355 -6.90 -15.47 5.21
N SER A 356 -6.95 -16.49 6.06
CA SER A 356 -8.03 -16.71 7.03
C SER A 356 -7.45 -17.25 8.34
N SER A 357 -7.89 -16.72 9.48
CA SER A 357 -7.64 -17.36 10.79
C SER A 357 -8.74 -18.40 11.06
N GLN A 358 -8.36 -19.57 11.58
CA GLN A 358 -9.32 -20.54 12.11
C GLN A 358 -9.89 -20.10 13.46
N ASP A 359 -9.18 -19.24 14.19
CA ASP A 359 -9.63 -18.72 15.48
C ASP A 359 -10.68 -17.62 15.31
N SER A 360 -11.70 -17.70 16.18
CA SER A 360 -12.85 -16.80 16.28
C SER A 360 -12.46 -15.31 16.27
N ALA A 361 -13.25 -14.52 15.55
CA ALA A 361 -12.92 -13.20 15.01
C ALA A 361 -12.20 -12.27 16.02
N PRO A 362 -10.92 -11.91 15.81
CA PRO A 362 -10.33 -10.79 16.51
C PRO A 362 -11.07 -9.51 16.14
N ASN A 363 -11.07 -8.53 17.05
CA ASN A 363 -11.56 -7.17 16.80
C ASN A 363 -11.10 -6.68 15.41
N VAL A 364 -11.96 -6.02 14.62
CA VAL A 364 -11.66 -5.54 13.26
C VAL A 364 -10.33 -4.77 13.19
N VAL A 365 -10.03 -3.98 14.23
CA VAL A 365 -8.75 -3.25 14.34
C VAL A 365 -7.56 -4.20 14.41
N ALA A 366 -7.67 -5.29 15.17
CA ALA A 366 -6.63 -6.31 15.28
C ALA A 366 -6.52 -7.15 13.99
N ALA A 367 -7.63 -7.37 13.28
CA ALA A 367 -7.61 -8.05 11.98
C ALA A 367 -6.95 -7.22 10.87
N HIS A 368 -6.98 -5.89 10.99
CA HIS A 368 -6.34 -4.94 10.09
C HIS A 368 -4.90 -4.58 10.50
N ASP A 369 -4.38 -5.12 11.61
CA ASP A 369 -3.02 -4.80 12.05
C ASP A 369 -1.97 -5.50 11.16
N LEU A 370 -0.88 -4.81 10.79
CA LEU A 370 0.17 -5.38 9.94
C LEU A 370 0.81 -6.62 10.57
N ASP A 371 0.99 -6.66 11.89
CA ASP A 371 1.55 -7.83 12.55
C ASP A 371 0.59 -9.03 12.46
N CYS A 372 -0.72 -8.80 12.44
CA CYS A 372 -1.70 -9.85 12.17
C CYS A 372 -1.51 -10.42 10.75
N TYR A 373 -1.37 -9.56 9.74
CA TYR A 373 -1.09 -9.99 8.37
C TYR A 373 0.18 -10.83 8.27
N LEU A 374 1.28 -10.38 8.88
CA LEU A 374 2.56 -11.08 8.81
C LEU A 374 2.54 -12.41 9.58
N LYS A 375 1.83 -12.49 10.70
CA LYS A 375 1.58 -13.77 11.40
C LYS A 375 0.78 -14.75 10.53
N LEU A 376 -0.25 -14.28 9.84
CA LEU A 376 -1.06 -15.11 8.96
C LEU A 376 -0.26 -15.62 7.76
N VAL A 377 0.56 -14.77 7.13
CA VAL A 377 1.48 -15.19 6.04
C VAL A 377 2.49 -16.22 6.55
N ALA A 378 3.08 -15.99 7.72
CA ALA A 378 4.06 -16.92 8.30
C ALA A 378 3.44 -18.29 8.65
N ALA A 379 2.15 -18.32 9.01
CA ALA A 379 1.43 -19.54 9.35
C ALA A 379 0.96 -20.36 8.13
N CYS A 380 1.01 -19.81 6.91
CA CYS A 380 0.73 -20.56 5.70
C CYS A 380 1.80 -21.64 5.51
N THR A 381 1.46 -22.91 5.70
CA THR A 381 2.34 -24.05 5.38
C THR A 381 2.10 -24.55 3.95
N ASP A 382 3.14 -25.12 3.35
CA ASP A 382 3.13 -25.73 2.01
C ASP A 382 2.27 -27.01 1.95
#